data_AF-A0A8T5UP76-F1
#
_entry.id   AF-A0A8T5UP76-F1
#
_cell.length_a   1.000
_cell.length_b   1.000
_cell.length_c   1.000
_cell.angle_alpha   90.00
_cell.angle_beta   90.00
_cell.angle_gamma   90.00
#
_symmetry.space_group_name_H-M   'P 1'
#
loop_
_entity.id
_entity.type
_entity.pdbx_description
1 polymer ?
#
loop_
_entity_poly.entity_id
_entity_poly.type
_entity_poly.pdbx_seq_one_letter_code
_entity_poly.pdbx_strand_id
1 'polypeptide(L)'
;MFIPTIPTPEEVLDKSFSRAKKAANKVRSSKIPRHQKSKKTEEARIKTACQVTEETFNSILEKIPKISTLNMFYQDYIDVVVGVDQFKKSLGALKWAVDLISKFENQYVFKIRRSSSEDASKVRKEAFGRLASVVYRIEDELNFLDFAKQKLRNMPTIDFKATTAVIAGFPNVGKSTLLRQLTTAEPKVADYPFTTTGIQIGHLEHKWTHFQFIDTPGLLDRPVQDMNEIELNAMVALEHLADIVFYIFDASETSGYPLESQLNLYNEIKHVFKTPIQCIFNKMDLVENIEYVNGYINQLESPLMLSASEGIGVTEIIAKMEEFDNEKKKRS
;
A
#
# COMPACT_ATOMS: atom_id res chain seq x y z
N MET A 1 -3.02 -4.88 1.45
CA MET A 1 -3.38 -4.56 2.86
C MET A 1 -4.89 -4.62 2.98
N PHE A 2 -5.45 -5.39 3.91
CA PHE A 2 -6.90 -5.50 4.02
C PHE A 2 -7.46 -4.38 4.91
N ILE A 3 -7.87 -3.28 4.29
CA ILE A 3 -8.63 -2.23 5.00
C ILE A 3 -10.11 -2.64 4.97
N PRO A 4 -10.77 -2.82 6.14
CA PRO A 4 -12.17 -3.21 6.18
C PRO A 4 -13.06 -2.10 5.63
N THR A 5 -14.33 -2.41 5.38
CA THR A 5 -15.31 -1.37 5.05
C THR A 5 -15.40 -0.33 6.15
N ILE A 6 -15.26 0.93 5.75
CA ILE A 6 -15.37 2.09 6.61
C ILE A 6 -16.81 2.58 6.52
N PRO A 7 -17.59 2.49 7.61
CA PRO A 7 -18.98 2.91 7.61
C PRO A 7 -19.08 4.44 7.72
N THR A 8 -20.16 5.01 7.17
CA THR A 8 -20.49 6.42 7.40
C THR A 8 -20.98 6.65 8.84
N PRO A 9 -20.96 7.90 9.34
CA PRO A 9 -21.56 8.23 10.64
C PRO A 9 -23.00 7.72 10.78
N GLU A 10 -23.82 7.90 9.74
CA GLU A 10 -25.22 7.45 9.72
C GLU A 10 -25.33 5.93 9.86
N GLU A 11 -24.54 5.18 9.09
CA GLU A 11 -24.54 3.71 9.15
C GLU A 11 -24.13 3.19 10.54
N VAL A 12 -23.13 3.82 11.16
CA VAL A 12 -22.70 3.48 12.53
C VAL A 12 -23.83 3.72 13.52
N LEU A 13 -24.48 4.87 13.46
CA LEU A 13 -25.55 5.24 14.40
C LEU A 13 -26.80 4.40 14.19
N ASP A 14 -27.22 4.16 12.96
CA ASP A 14 -28.38 3.33 12.63
C ASP A 14 -28.18 1.89 13.11
N LYS A 15 -27.01 1.30 12.84
CA LYS A 15 -26.66 -0.02 13.35
C LYS A 15 -26.71 -0.05 14.88
N SER A 16 -26.13 0.95 15.53
CA SER A 16 -26.03 1.04 16.99
C SER A 16 -27.41 1.20 17.64
N PHE A 17 -28.24 2.12 17.15
CA PHE A 17 -29.57 2.39 17.67
C PHE A 17 -30.56 1.26 17.37
N SER A 18 -30.44 0.61 16.21
CA SER A 18 -31.22 -0.58 15.87
C SER A 18 -30.91 -1.74 16.83
N ARG A 19 -29.63 -1.99 17.12
CA ARG A 19 -29.21 -3.02 18.09
C ARG A 19 -29.64 -2.67 19.51
N ALA A 20 -29.50 -1.40 19.91
CA ALA A 20 -29.96 -0.91 21.21
C ALA A 20 -31.49 -1.07 21.38
N LYS A 21 -32.29 -0.80 20.34
CA LYS A 21 -33.75 -1.03 20.34
C LYS A 21 -34.08 -2.50 20.60
N LYS A 22 -33.38 -3.43 19.93
CA LYS A 22 -33.56 -4.88 20.15
C LYS A 22 -33.19 -5.29 21.57
N ALA A 23 -32.07 -4.80 22.11
CA ALA A 23 -31.67 -5.07 23.50
C ALA A 23 -32.71 -4.57 24.52
N ALA A 24 -33.22 -3.36 24.32
CA ALA A 24 -34.26 -2.80 25.17
C ALA A 24 -35.55 -3.64 25.18
N ASN A 25 -35.97 -4.13 24.02
CA ASN A 25 -37.18 -4.95 23.90
C ASN A 25 -37.04 -6.28 24.68
N LYS A 26 -35.85 -6.89 24.68
CA LYS A 26 -35.57 -8.08 25.51
C LYS A 26 -35.68 -7.77 27.02
N VAL A 27 -35.19 -6.61 27.45
CA VAL A 27 -35.34 -6.19 28.85
C VAL A 27 -36.81 -5.90 29.20
N ARG A 28 -37.57 -5.31 28.27
CA ARG A 28 -39.01 -5.07 28.45
C ARG A 28 -39.84 -6.34 28.54
N SER A 29 -39.48 -7.43 27.88
CA SER A 29 -40.19 -8.70 28.00
C SER A 29 -39.77 -9.51 29.24
N SER A 30 -38.66 -9.15 29.89
CA SER A 30 -38.15 -9.88 31.05
C SER A 30 -38.95 -9.65 32.36
N LYS A 31 -38.85 -10.61 33.28
CA LYS A 31 -39.47 -10.60 34.63
C LYS A 31 -38.69 -9.68 35.59
N ILE A 32 -38.69 -8.37 35.32
CA ILE A 32 -38.09 -7.33 36.18
C ILE A 32 -39.20 -6.57 36.91
N PRO A 33 -39.01 -6.17 38.20
CA PRO A 33 -39.97 -5.34 38.92
C PRO A 33 -40.36 -4.06 38.17
N ARG A 34 -41.66 -3.73 38.12
CA ARG A 34 -42.20 -2.60 37.32
C ARG A 34 -41.47 -1.28 37.60
N HIS A 35 -41.17 -0.98 38.85
CA HIS A 35 -40.50 0.26 39.26
C HIS A 35 -39.05 0.39 38.76
N GLN A 36 -38.34 -0.71 38.49
CA GLN A 36 -36.97 -0.71 37.93
C GLN A 36 -36.94 -0.91 36.41
N LYS A 37 -38.05 -1.36 35.82
CA LYS A 37 -38.10 -1.81 34.44
C LYS A 37 -37.78 -0.70 33.44
N SER A 38 -38.26 0.52 33.68
CA SER A 38 -37.93 1.71 32.89
C SER A 38 -36.41 1.95 32.87
N LYS A 39 -35.81 2.07 34.06
CA LYS A 39 -34.36 2.34 34.21
C LYS A 39 -33.49 1.29 33.55
N LYS A 40 -33.74 0.01 33.84
CA LYS A 40 -32.95 -1.10 33.26
C LYS A 40 -33.09 -1.19 31.75
N THR A 41 -34.24 -0.81 31.20
CA THR A 41 -34.45 -0.77 29.74
C THR A 41 -33.60 0.33 29.09
N GLU A 42 -33.63 1.54 29.65
CA GLU A 42 -32.85 2.65 29.10
C GLU A 42 -31.35 2.50 29.36
N GLU A 43 -30.95 1.90 30.49
CA GLU A 43 -29.56 1.49 30.77
C GLU A 43 -29.06 0.52 29.69
N ALA A 44 -29.82 -0.53 29.38
CA ALA A 44 -29.47 -1.48 28.34
C ALA A 44 -29.36 -0.84 26.95
N ARG A 45 -30.19 0.18 26.65
CA ARG A 45 -30.10 0.94 25.40
C ARG A 45 -28.78 1.70 25.28
N ILE A 46 -28.42 2.46 26.31
CA ILE A 46 -27.18 3.25 26.30
C ILE A 46 -25.99 2.32 26.16
N LYS A 47 -25.92 1.28 27.01
CA LYS A 47 -24.84 0.30 26.98
C LYS A 47 -24.70 -0.35 25.61
N THR A 48 -25.77 -0.91 25.06
CA THR A 48 -25.70 -1.56 23.73
C THR A 48 -25.34 -0.57 22.62
N ALA A 49 -25.84 0.66 22.64
CA ALA A 49 -25.49 1.65 21.61
C ALA A 49 -23.99 2.01 21.64
N CYS A 50 -23.44 2.24 22.83
CA CYS A 50 -22.02 2.54 23.03
C CYS A 50 -21.16 1.36 22.60
N GLN A 51 -21.45 0.15 23.12
CA GLN A 51 -20.72 -1.07 22.80
C GLN A 51 -20.70 -1.37 21.30
N VAL A 52 -21.84 -1.26 20.60
CA VAL A 52 -21.89 -1.54 19.14
C VAL A 52 -21.08 -0.50 18.35
N THR A 53 -21.05 0.75 18.80
CA THR A 53 -20.22 1.80 18.18
C THR A 53 -18.74 1.50 18.41
N GLU A 54 -18.35 1.21 19.65
CA GLU A 54 -16.98 0.86 20.03
C GLU A 54 -16.48 -0.38 19.28
N GLU A 55 -17.28 -1.46 19.22
CA GLU A 55 -16.97 -2.67 18.46
C GLU A 55 -16.78 -2.38 16.97
N THR A 56 -17.60 -1.49 16.40
CA THR A 56 -17.48 -1.12 14.99
C THR A 56 -16.14 -0.43 14.72
N PHE A 57 -15.77 0.57 15.53
CA PHE A 57 -14.49 1.28 15.38
C PHE A 57 -13.27 0.41 15.73
N ASN A 58 -13.33 -0.38 16.81
CA ASN A 58 -12.26 -1.31 17.17
C ASN A 58 -12.02 -2.34 16.06
N SER A 59 -13.08 -2.84 15.41
CA SER A 59 -12.90 -3.76 14.28
C SER A 59 -12.14 -3.17 13.09
N ILE A 60 -12.17 -1.83 12.93
CA ILE A 60 -11.37 -1.12 11.92
C ILE A 60 -9.92 -1.05 12.40
N LEU A 61 -9.70 -0.59 13.63
CA LEU A 61 -8.39 -0.42 14.24
C LEU A 61 -7.59 -1.74 14.32
N GLU A 62 -8.25 -2.86 14.62
CA GLU A 62 -7.62 -4.17 14.75
C GLU A 62 -7.22 -4.80 13.42
N LYS A 63 -7.99 -4.55 12.36
CA LYS A 63 -7.73 -5.13 11.03
C LYS A 63 -6.63 -4.39 10.27
N ILE A 64 -6.42 -3.12 10.58
CA ILE A 64 -5.40 -2.30 9.94
C ILE A 64 -4.05 -2.57 10.63
N PRO A 65 -3.06 -3.14 9.92
CA PRO A 65 -1.74 -3.34 10.51
C PRO A 65 -1.07 -2.00 10.79
N LYS A 66 -0.20 -1.97 11.80
CA LYS A 66 0.61 -0.79 12.09
C LYS A 66 1.55 -0.53 10.91
N ILE A 67 1.48 0.66 10.32
CA ILE A 67 2.32 1.02 9.16
C ILE A 67 3.80 0.76 9.44
N SER A 68 4.29 1.15 10.62
CA SER A 68 5.70 0.95 11.03
C SER A 68 6.16 -0.50 11.10
N THR A 69 5.24 -1.46 11.03
CA THR A 69 5.55 -2.91 11.05
C THR A 69 5.54 -3.52 9.66
N LEU A 70 5.15 -2.76 8.63
CA LEU A 70 5.18 -3.18 7.24
C LEU A 70 6.61 -3.08 6.68
N ASN A 71 6.89 -3.78 5.59
CA ASN A 71 8.13 -3.57 4.82
C ASN A 71 8.23 -2.10 4.38
N MET A 72 9.44 -1.53 4.33
CA MET A 72 9.70 -0.14 3.97
C MET A 72 9.00 0.28 2.67
N PHE A 73 9.01 -0.57 1.64
CA PHE A 73 8.27 -0.32 0.40
C PHE A 73 6.80 0.01 0.63
N TYR A 74 6.10 -0.74 1.48
CA TYR A 74 4.69 -0.47 1.75
C TYR A 74 4.49 0.76 2.63
N GLN A 75 5.46 1.11 3.48
CA GLN A 75 5.40 2.36 4.24
C GLN A 75 5.48 3.55 3.29
N ASP A 76 6.45 3.54 2.39
CA ASP A 76 6.65 4.61 1.40
C ASP A 76 5.50 4.66 0.40
N TYR A 77 5.01 3.50 -0.07
CA TYR A 77 3.84 3.44 -0.95
C TYR A 77 2.61 4.07 -0.29
N ILE A 78 2.33 3.74 0.97
CA ILE A 78 1.20 4.35 1.70
C ILE A 78 1.42 5.86 1.84
N ASP A 79 2.65 6.31 2.09
CA ASP A 79 2.95 7.73 2.23
C ASP A 79 2.72 8.50 0.94
N VAL A 80 3.24 7.99 -0.17
CA VAL A 80 3.06 8.57 -1.50
C VAL A 80 1.58 8.61 -1.92
N VAL A 81 0.80 7.56 -1.61
CA VAL A 81 -0.59 7.45 -2.11
C VAL A 81 -1.59 8.20 -1.25
N VAL A 82 -1.46 8.13 0.09
CA VAL A 82 -2.47 8.68 1.01
C VAL A 82 -1.89 9.54 2.14
N GLY A 83 -0.58 9.60 2.30
CA GLY A 83 0.10 10.28 3.41
C GLY A 83 0.00 9.51 4.73
N VAL A 84 1.13 9.04 5.25
CA VAL A 84 1.19 8.22 6.47
C VAL A 84 0.73 9.01 7.68
N ASP A 85 1.02 10.31 7.75
CA ASP A 85 0.66 11.15 8.89
C ASP A 85 -0.85 11.38 8.98
N GLN A 86 -1.49 11.71 7.86
CA GLN A 86 -2.95 11.87 7.81
C GLN A 86 -3.65 10.53 8.08
N PHE A 87 -3.09 9.41 7.62
CA PHE A 87 -3.60 8.07 7.91
C PHE A 87 -3.51 7.73 9.40
N LYS A 88 -2.35 7.96 10.03
CA LYS A 88 -2.16 7.76 11.48
C LYS A 88 -3.06 8.68 12.30
N LYS A 89 -3.20 9.95 11.91
CA LYS A 89 -4.10 10.92 12.55
C LYS A 89 -5.55 10.44 12.53
N SER A 90 -6.01 9.95 11.39
CA SER A 90 -7.39 9.45 11.22
C SER A 90 -7.66 8.22 12.10
N LEU A 91 -6.73 7.25 12.14
CA LEU A 91 -6.82 6.12 13.07
C LEU A 91 -6.77 6.56 14.55
N GLY A 92 -5.97 7.58 14.86
CA GLY A 92 -5.90 8.18 16.20
C GLY A 92 -7.23 8.81 16.62
N ALA A 93 -7.93 9.49 15.71
CA ALA A 93 -9.26 10.05 15.96
C ALA A 93 -10.30 8.96 16.24
N LEU A 94 -10.28 7.84 15.49
CA LEU A 94 -11.12 6.67 15.76
C LEU A 94 -10.86 6.10 17.15
N LYS A 95 -9.58 5.94 17.53
CA LYS A 95 -9.20 5.46 18.86
C LYS A 95 -9.66 6.43 19.96
N TRP A 96 -9.49 7.73 19.76
CA TRP A 96 -10.01 8.76 20.67
C TRP A 96 -11.53 8.66 20.84
N ALA A 97 -12.28 8.44 19.75
CA ALA A 97 -13.72 8.30 19.80
C ALA A 97 -14.14 7.08 20.64
N VAL A 98 -13.50 5.92 20.44
CA VAL A 98 -13.71 4.72 21.27
C VAL A 98 -13.50 5.04 22.76
N ASP A 99 -12.36 5.66 23.10
CA ASP A 99 -12.02 5.94 24.50
C ASP A 99 -12.98 6.97 25.12
N LEU A 100 -13.47 7.94 24.35
CA LEU A 100 -14.45 8.91 24.80
C LEU A 100 -15.84 8.28 25.00
N ILE A 101 -16.26 7.38 24.10
CA ILE A 101 -17.52 6.64 24.21
C ILE A 101 -17.54 5.80 25.47
N SER A 102 -16.46 5.08 25.75
CA SER A 102 -16.35 4.24 26.96
C SER A 102 -16.44 5.07 28.24
N LYS A 103 -15.81 6.26 28.26
CA LYS A 103 -15.88 7.18 29.41
C LYS A 103 -17.30 7.65 29.67
N PHE A 104 -18.03 8.10 28.64
CA PHE A 104 -19.39 8.59 28.87
C PHE A 104 -20.40 7.45 29.03
N GLU A 105 -20.18 6.25 28.47
CA GLU A 105 -21.04 5.08 28.76
C GLU A 105 -21.14 4.89 30.27
N ASN A 106 -19.99 4.80 30.94
CA ASN A 106 -19.92 4.66 32.39
C ASN A 106 -20.62 5.82 33.12
N GLN A 107 -20.40 7.07 32.65
CA GLN A 107 -21.04 8.26 33.22
C GLN A 107 -22.58 8.21 33.11
N TYR A 108 -23.12 7.88 31.94
CA TYR A 108 -24.56 7.89 31.69
C TYR A 108 -25.26 6.67 32.28
N VAL A 109 -24.62 5.49 32.29
CA VAL A 109 -25.12 4.31 33.00
C VAL A 109 -25.24 4.62 34.50
N PHE A 110 -24.24 5.27 35.08
CA PHE A 110 -24.29 5.72 36.46
C PHE A 110 -25.40 6.77 36.70
N LYS A 111 -25.54 7.75 35.78
CA LYS A 111 -26.59 8.77 35.83
C LYS A 111 -28.00 8.14 35.77
N ILE A 112 -28.24 7.13 34.93
CA ILE A 112 -29.52 6.40 34.86
C ILE A 112 -29.81 5.64 36.16
N ARG A 113 -28.80 4.99 36.76
CA ARG A 113 -29.01 4.24 38.01
C ARG A 113 -29.48 5.16 39.13
N ARG A 114 -28.99 6.40 39.16
CA ARG A 114 -29.35 7.44 40.16
C ARG A 114 -30.58 8.29 39.81
N SER A 115 -31.01 8.34 38.55
CA SER A 115 -32.17 9.16 38.14
C SER A 115 -33.48 8.59 38.69
N SER A 116 -34.58 9.34 38.59
CA SER A 116 -35.93 8.76 38.73
C SER A 116 -36.26 7.84 37.54
N SER A 117 -37.33 7.04 37.65
CA SER A 117 -37.80 6.21 36.52
C SER A 117 -38.44 7.03 35.39
N GLU A 118 -38.89 8.25 35.70
CA GLU A 118 -39.47 9.23 34.77
C GLU A 118 -38.39 9.96 33.97
N ASP A 119 -37.26 10.30 34.61
CA ASP A 119 -36.16 11.02 33.97
C ASP A 119 -35.22 10.12 33.15
N ALA A 120 -35.30 8.79 33.30
CA ALA A 120 -34.45 7.84 32.57
C ALA A 120 -34.51 8.04 31.04
N SER A 121 -35.68 8.41 30.51
CA SER A 121 -35.84 8.70 29.08
C SER A 121 -35.11 9.97 28.64
N LYS A 122 -35.09 11.02 29.48
CA LYS A 122 -34.36 12.26 29.22
C LYS A 122 -32.86 12.00 29.20
N VAL A 123 -32.35 11.28 30.20
CA VAL A 123 -30.94 10.89 30.29
C VAL A 123 -30.49 10.07 29.08
N ARG A 124 -31.34 9.16 28.59
CA ARG A 124 -31.05 8.40 27.37
C ARG A 124 -31.01 9.27 26.12
N LYS A 125 -31.91 10.25 25.97
CA LYS A 125 -31.86 11.20 24.83
C LYS A 125 -30.55 12.00 24.84
N GLU A 126 -30.12 12.48 26.00
CA GLU A 126 -28.83 13.17 26.15
C GLU A 126 -27.65 12.27 25.76
N ALA A 127 -27.63 11.02 26.25
CA ALA A 127 -26.57 10.07 25.94
C ALA A 127 -26.48 9.76 24.44
N PHE A 128 -27.64 9.57 23.78
CA PHE A 128 -27.69 9.30 22.35
C PHE A 128 -27.26 10.51 21.52
N GLY A 129 -27.66 11.72 21.93
CA GLY A 129 -27.19 12.96 21.30
C GLY A 129 -25.68 13.13 21.42
N ARG A 130 -25.11 12.82 22.59
CA ARG A 130 -23.65 12.87 22.80
C ARG A 130 -22.91 11.81 21.99
N LEU A 131 -23.42 10.57 21.94
CA LEU A 131 -22.86 9.51 21.10
C LEU A 131 -22.86 9.93 19.63
N ALA A 132 -23.98 10.42 19.11
CA ALA A 132 -24.08 10.94 17.75
C ALA A 132 -23.08 12.07 17.50
N SER A 133 -22.99 13.04 18.42
CA SER A 133 -22.03 14.14 18.32
C SER A 133 -20.57 13.66 18.25
N VAL A 134 -20.20 12.60 18.98
CA VAL A 134 -18.84 12.03 18.90
C VAL A 134 -18.61 11.35 17.56
N VAL A 135 -19.58 10.61 17.05
CA VAL A 135 -19.47 9.91 15.76
C VAL A 135 -19.37 10.92 14.60
N TYR A 136 -20.22 11.94 14.56
CA TYR A 136 -20.14 13.00 13.52
C TYR A 136 -18.87 13.85 13.62
N ARG A 137 -18.27 13.96 14.81
CA ARG A 137 -17.03 14.72 14.98
C ARG A 137 -15.81 14.08 14.30
N ILE A 138 -15.89 12.79 13.96
CA ILE A 138 -14.83 12.07 13.23
C ILE A 138 -15.24 11.73 11.79
N GLU A 139 -16.26 12.40 11.26
CA GLU A 139 -16.78 12.13 9.91
C GLU A 139 -15.70 12.31 8.84
N ASP A 140 -14.93 13.39 8.90
CA ASP A 140 -13.85 13.65 7.95
C ASP A 140 -12.78 12.55 8.00
N GLU A 141 -12.44 12.04 9.19
CA GLU A 141 -11.49 10.94 9.33
C GLU A 141 -12.04 9.61 8.81
N LEU A 142 -13.34 9.34 8.98
CA LEU A 142 -13.99 8.16 8.37
C LEU A 142 -14.00 8.28 6.85
N ASN A 143 -14.34 9.45 6.30
CA ASN A 143 -14.32 9.71 4.86
C ASN A 143 -12.91 9.56 4.28
N PHE A 144 -11.89 10.08 4.99
CA PHE A 144 -10.50 9.90 4.59
C PHE A 144 -10.08 8.43 4.61
N LEU A 145 -10.45 7.66 5.64
CA LEU A 145 -10.11 6.24 5.70
C LEU A 145 -10.80 5.43 4.59
N ASP A 146 -12.02 5.79 4.18
CA ASP A 146 -12.67 5.16 3.02
C ASP A 146 -11.97 5.53 1.71
N PHE A 147 -11.61 6.80 1.53
CA PHE A 147 -10.77 7.23 0.40
C PHE A 147 -9.45 6.44 0.35
N ALA A 148 -8.77 6.32 1.49
CA ALA A 148 -7.51 5.59 1.59
C ALA A 148 -7.70 4.10 1.26
N LYS A 149 -8.79 3.48 1.75
CA LYS A 149 -9.17 2.12 1.38
C LYS A 149 -9.29 1.95 -0.14
N GLN A 150 -9.99 2.87 -0.81
CA GLN A 150 -10.19 2.80 -2.25
C GLN A 150 -8.86 2.89 -3.01
N LYS A 151 -7.97 3.81 -2.61
CA LYS A 151 -6.65 3.99 -3.24
C LYS A 151 -5.68 2.86 -2.98
N LEU A 152 -5.73 2.24 -1.79
CA LEU A 152 -4.83 1.15 -1.41
C LEU A 152 -5.34 -0.24 -1.82
N ARG A 153 -6.52 -0.33 -2.46
CA ARG A 153 -7.18 -1.60 -2.83
C ARG A 153 -6.34 -2.44 -3.78
N ASN A 154 -5.71 -1.80 -4.77
CA ASN A 154 -4.97 -2.44 -5.85
C ASN A 154 -3.45 -2.33 -5.67
N MET A 155 -3.00 -2.08 -4.44
CA MET A 155 -1.58 -1.99 -4.12
C MET A 155 -0.82 -3.25 -4.59
N PRO A 156 0.41 -3.12 -5.09
CA PRO A 156 1.19 -4.26 -5.56
C PRO A 156 1.35 -5.31 -4.48
N THR A 157 1.26 -6.58 -4.87
CA THR A 157 1.57 -7.71 -3.98
C THR A 157 2.98 -8.16 -4.31
N ILE A 158 3.91 -7.86 -3.40
CA ILE A 158 5.33 -8.16 -3.56
C ILE A 158 5.71 -9.41 -2.75
N ASP A 159 6.55 -10.27 -3.33
CA ASP A 159 7.15 -11.41 -2.63
C ASP A 159 8.53 -11.03 -2.11
N PHE A 160 8.58 -10.55 -0.86
CA PHE A 160 9.85 -10.17 -0.21
C PHE A 160 10.80 -11.33 0.08
N LYS A 161 10.40 -12.58 -0.18
CA LYS A 161 11.31 -13.74 -0.09
C LYS A 161 12.06 -13.98 -1.39
N ALA A 162 11.51 -13.54 -2.51
CA ALA A 162 12.15 -13.65 -3.81
C ALA A 162 13.29 -12.63 -3.92
N THR A 163 14.36 -13.00 -4.63
CA THR A 163 15.37 -12.03 -5.02
C THR A 163 14.79 -11.18 -6.16
N THR A 164 14.74 -9.87 -5.93
CA THR A 164 13.94 -8.94 -6.74
C THR A 164 14.82 -8.03 -7.58
N ALA A 165 14.60 -8.04 -8.90
CA ALA A 165 15.22 -7.11 -9.83
C ALA A 165 14.21 -6.07 -10.33
N VAL A 166 14.60 -4.81 -10.31
CA VAL A 166 13.85 -3.72 -10.92
C VAL A 166 14.47 -3.39 -12.28
N ILE A 167 13.64 -3.28 -13.32
CA ILE A 167 14.05 -2.97 -14.69
C ILE A 167 13.85 -1.48 -14.95
N ALA A 168 14.92 -0.81 -15.37
CA ALA A 168 15.01 0.62 -15.65
C ALA A 168 15.54 0.87 -17.07
N GLY A 169 15.38 2.10 -17.56
CA GLY A 169 15.84 2.54 -18.88
C GLY A 169 14.73 3.21 -19.68
N PHE A 170 15.08 3.91 -20.77
CA PHE A 170 14.16 4.70 -21.57
C PHE A 170 12.93 3.91 -22.10
N PRO A 171 11.86 4.59 -22.55
CA PRO A 171 10.75 3.92 -23.22
C PRO A 171 11.24 3.15 -24.46
N ASN A 172 10.56 2.04 -24.79
CA ASN A 172 10.84 1.25 -26.00
C ASN A 172 12.26 0.62 -26.12
N VAL A 173 13.09 0.67 -25.07
CA VAL A 173 14.39 -0.05 -25.04
C VAL A 173 14.25 -1.57 -24.89
N GLY A 174 13.03 -2.06 -24.67
CA GLY A 174 12.72 -3.50 -24.58
C GLY A 174 12.53 -4.05 -23.17
N LYS A 175 12.30 -3.19 -22.16
CA LYS A 175 12.05 -3.59 -20.75
C LYS A 175 10.96 -4.65 -20.61
N SER A 176 9.76 -4.40 -21.13
CA SER A 176 8.64 -5.35 -21.02
C SER A 176 8.84 -6.61 -21.88
N THR A 177 9.59 -6.52 -22.98
CA THR A 177 9.98 -7.70 -23.77
C THR A 177 10.91 -8.59 -22.96
N LEU A 178 11.93 -8.00 -22.34
CA LEU A 178 12.85 -8.70 -21.46
C LEU A 178 12.14 -9.32 -20.26
N LEU A 179 11.22 -8.57 -19.64
CA LEU A 179 10.39 -9.07 -18.54
C LEU A 179 9.65 -10.35 -18.96
N ARG A 180 8.95 -10.33 -20.10
CA ARG A 180 8.21 -11.51 -20.58
C ARG A 180 9.11 -12.71 -20.85
N GLN A 181 10.31 -12.49 -21.39
CA GLN A 181 11.29 -13.57 -21.63
C GLN A 181 11.84 -14.19 -20.34
N LEU A 182 11.99 -13.38 -19.30
CA LEU A 182 12.49 -13.84 -17.99
C LEU A 182 11.42 -14.60 -17.20
N THR A 183 10.14 -14.37 -17.48
CA THR A 183 9.05 -14.83 -16.63
C THR A 183 8.37 -16.07 -17.16
N THR A 184 8.00 -16.99 -16.27
CA THR A 184 7.32 -18.25 -16.66
C THR A 184 5.86 -18.02 -17.07
N ALA A 185 5.21 -17.01 -16.51
CA ALA A 185 3.83 -16.64 -16.79
C ALA A 185 3.72 -15.16 -17.15
N GLU A 186 2.61 -14.76 -17.77
CA GLU A 186 2.35 -13.36 -18.10
C GLU A 186 2.51 -12.46 -16.86
N PRO A 187 3.31 -11.39 -16.96
CA PRO A 187 3.49 -10.43 -15.87
C PRO A 187 2.17 -9.82 -15.42
N LYS A 188 1.99 -9.70 -14.11
CA LYS A 188 0.81 -9.08 -13.51
C LYS A 188 0.98 -7.57 -13.45
N VAL A 189 -0.04 -6.84 -13.86
CA VAL A 189 -0.08 -5.37 -13.71
C VAL A 189 -0.59 -5.02 -12.31
N ALA A 190 0.09 -4.09 -11.64
CA ALA A 190 -0.33 -3.55 -10.35
C ALA A 190 -0.29 -2.02 -10.36
N ASP A 191 -1.24 -1.40 -9.66
CA ASP A 191 -1.32 0.06 -9.58
C ASP A 191 -0.10 0.60 -8.84
N TYR A 192 0.52 1.63 -9.42
CA TYR A 192 1.63 2.31 -8.79
C TYR A 192 1.59 3.81 -9.09
N PRO A 193 1.82 4.68 -8.09
CA PRO A 193 1.82 6.13 -8.28
C PRO A 193 2.67 6.58 -9.45
N PHE A 194 2.19 7.58 -10.19
CA PHE A 194 2.92 8.22 -11.30
C PHE A 194 3.28 7.30 -12.48
N THR A 195 2.68 6.12 -12.55
CA THR A 195 2.75 5.26 -13.74
C THR A 195 1.51 5.44 -14.61
N THR A 196 1.66 5.34 -15.93
CA THR A 196 0.54 5.44 -16.88
C THR A 196 -0.31 4.17 -16.91
N THR A 197 0.34 3.01 -16.74
CA THR A 197 -0.32 1.69 -16.86
C THR A 197 -0.17 0.81 -15.62
N GLY A 198 0.50 1.27 -14.56
CA GLY A 198 0.94 0.41 -13.45
C GLY A 198 2.31 -0.23 -13.70
N ILE A 199 2.89 -0.79 -12.63
CA ILE A 199 4.11 -1.62 -12.71
C ILE A 199 3.74 -3.04 -13.14
N GLN A 200 4.65 -3.71 -13.87
CA GLN A 200 4.47 -5.10 -14.25
C GLN A 200 5.37 -5.99 -13.39
N ILE A 201 4.79 -7.01 -12.76
CA ILE A 201 5.48 -7.91 -11.86
C ILE A 201 5.49 -9.31 -12.46
N GLY A 202 6.70 -9.77 -12.74
CA GLY A 202 7.00 -11.08 -13.27
C GLY A 202 7.64 -11.98 -12.23
N HIS A 203 7.42 -13.29 -12.37
CA HIS A 203 8.05 -14.30 -11.52
C HIS A 203 8.73 -15.38 -12.36
N LEU A 204 9.84 -15.88 -11.84
CA LEU A 204 10.57 -17.02 -12.37
C LEU A 204 10.93 -17.95 -11.21
N GLU A 205 10.65 -19.24 -11.36
CA GLU A 205 11.19 -20.27 -10.50
C GLU A 205 12.31 -20.98 -11.24
N HIS A 206 13.53 -20.92 -10.69
CA HIS A 206 14.70 -21.55 -11.29
C HIS A 206 15.54 -22.25 -10.21
N LYS A 207 15.80 -23.56 -10.39
CA LYS A 207 16.54 -24.40 -9.43
C LYS A 207 16.07 -24.20 -7.97
N TRP A 208 14.75 -24.21 -7.74
CA TRP A 208 14.14 -24.02 -6.42
C TRP A 208 14.35 -22.64 -5.79
N THR A 209 14.79 -21.66 -6.58
CA THR A 209 14.93 -20.26 -6.19
C THR A 209 13.85 -19.45 -6.90
N HIS A 210 13.24 -18.52 -6.15
CA HIS A 210 12.23 -17.62 -6.67
C HIS A 210 12.86 -16.26 -7.00
N PHE A 211 12.70 -15.84 -8.24
CA PHE A 211 13.09 -14.51 -8.71
C PHE A 211 11.85 -13.69 -9.04
N GLN A 212 11.91 -12.41 -8.71
CA GLN A 212 10.88 -11.43 -9.03
C GLN A 212 11.49 -10.35 -9.92
N PHE A 213 10.80 -9.97 -10.98
CA PHE A 213 11.22 -8.91 -11.89
C PHE A 213 10.11 -7.86 -11.96
N ILE A 214 10.48 -6.59 -11.87
CA ILE A 214 9.52 -5.47 -11.85
C ILE A 214 9.88 -4.49 -12.96
N ASP A 215 8.99 -4.32 -13.93
CA ASP A 215 9.08 -3.24 -14.93
C ASP A 215 8.31 -2.02 -14.43
N THR A 216 8.91 -0.84 -14.62
CA THR A 216 8.53 0.41 -13.93
C THR A 216 8.29 1.57 -14.92
N PRO A 217 7.36 1.40 -15.88
CA PRO A 217 7.11 2.41 -16.92
C PRO A 217 6.66 3.75 -16.31
N GLY A 218 7.21 4.85 -16.81
CA GLY A 218 6.93 6.22 -16.35
C GLY A 218 7.72 6.70 -15.13
N LEU A 219 8.41 5.79 -14.43
CA LEU A 219 9.20 6.11 -13.24
C LEU A 219 10.70 6.02 -13.47
N LEU A 220 11.20 4.93 -14.05
CA LEU A 220 12.63 4.74 -14.28
C LEU A 220 13.03 4.88 -15.76
N ASP A 221 12.27 5.67 -16.51
CA ASP A 221 12.43 5.86 -17.96
C ASP A 221 12.47 7.32 -18.41
N ARG A 222 12.58 8.27 -17.47
CA ARG A 222 12.72 9.71 -17.75
C ARG A 222 13.69 10.37 -16.75
N PRO A 223 14.27 11.54 -17.07
CA PRO A 223 15.22 12.22 -16.22
C PRO A 223 14.70 12.46 -14.80
N VAL A 224 15.56 12.22 -13.81
CA VAL A 224 15.25 12.42 -12.38
C VAL A 224 15.05 13.90 -12.07
N GLN A 225 15.77 14.77 -12.79
CA GLN A 225 15.73 16.23 -12.60
C GLN A 225 14.34 16.83 -12.90
N ASP A 226 13.55 16.15 -13.73
CA ASP A 226 12.19 16.57 -14.09
C ASP A 226 11.14 16.12 -13.06
N MET A 227 11.53 15.34 -12.05
CA MET A 227 10.63 14.79 -11.06
C MET A 227 10.41 15.74 -9.88
N ASN A 228 9.18 15.80 -9.40
CA ASN A 228 8.88 16.47 -8.13
C ASN A 228 9.24 15.56 -6.93
N GLU A 229 9.21 16.12 -5.71
CA GLU A 229 9.57 15.37 -4.49
C GLU A 229 8.72 14.10 -4.28
N ILE A 230 7.44 14.12 -4.65
CA ILE A 230 6.54 12.96 -4.45
C ILE A 230 6.87 11.86 -5.47
N GLU A 231 7.19 12.23 -6.71
CA GLU A 231 7.65 11.30 -7.74
C GLU A 231 9.01 10.69 -7.37
N LEU A 232 9.93 11.49 -6.82
CA LEU A 232 11.21 10.99 -6.32
C LEU A 232 11.01 10.01 -5.16
N ASN A 233 10.08 10.29 -4.23
CA ASN A 233 9.75 9.35 -3.16
C ASN A 233 9.16 8.03 -3.70
N ALA A 234 8.36 8.08 -4.76
CA ALA A 234 7.86 6.89 -5.44
C ALA A 234 9.00 6.09 -6.11
N MET A 235 9.98 6.78 -6.70
CA MET A 235 11.17 6.17 -7.26
C MET A 235 12.02 5.47 -6.17
N VAL A 236 12.26 6.14 -5.05
CA VAL A 236 13.00 5.59 -3.90
C VAL A 236 12.26 4.42 -3.25
N ALA A 237 10.93 4.45 -3.22
CA ALA A 237 10.14 3.31 -2.75
C ALA A 237 10.41 2.05 -3.59
N LEU A 238 10.53 2.16 -4.92
CA LEU A 238 10.91 1.03 -5.78
C LEU A 238 12.34 0.55 -5.52
N GLU A 239 13.27 1.45 -5.19
CA GLU A 239 14.63 1.09 -4.78
C GLU A 239 14.63 0.16 -3.56
N HIS A 240 13.77 0.42 -2.56
CA HIS A 240 13.64 -0.43 -1.38
C HIS A 240 13.13 -1.86 -1.68
N LEU A 241 12.59 -2.11 -2.88
CA LEU A 241 12.28 -3.46 -3.36
C LEU A 241 13.44 -4.13 -4.07
N ALA A 242 14.32 -3.34 -4.68
CA ALA A 242 15.35 -3.85 -5.57
C ALA A 242 16.52 -4.41 -4.78
N ASP A 243 16.78 -5.71 -4.95
CA ASP A 243 18.07 -6.30 -4.61
C ASP A 243 19.12 -5.89 -5.65
N ILE A 244 18.71 -5.82 -6.93
CA ILE A 244 19.51 -5.38 -8.07
C ILE A 244 18.64 -4.57 -9.03
N VAL A 245 19.25 -3.62 -9.73
CA VAL A 245 18.60 -2.88 -10.82
C VAL A 245 19.22 -3.30 -12.15
N PHE A 246 18.37 -3.72 -13.10
CA PHE A 246 18.78 -3.92 -14.48
C PHE A 246 18.48 -2.67 -15.28
N TYR A 247 19.54 -1.94 -15.66
CA TYR A 247 19.41 -0.77 -16.49
C TYR A 247 19.61 -1.15 -17.96
N ILE A 248 18.56 -0.99 -18.77
CA ILE A 248 18.52 -1.40 -20.16
C ILE A 248 18.86 -0.23 -21.07
N PHE A 249 19.94 -0.39 -21.81
CA PHE A 249 20.29 0.42 -22.98
C PHE A 249 19.71 -0.23 -24.24
N ASP A 250 19.21 0.59 -25.16
CA ASP A 250 19.00 0.22 -26.55
C ASP A 250 20.25 0.56 -27.36
N ALA A 251 21.04 -0.46 -27.69
CA ALA A 251 22.29 -0.33 -28.44
C ALA A 251 22.07 0.16 -29.88
N SER A 252 20.88 -0.05 -30.43
CA SER A 252 20.52 0.31 -31.81
C SER A 252 19.94 1.72 -31.94
N GLU A 253 19.66 2.39 -30.82
CA GLU A 253 18.96 3.69 -30.75
C GLU A 253 17.56 3.72 -31.42
N THR A 254 17.00 2.55 -31.80
CA THR A 254 15.67 2.44 -32.45
C THR A 254 14.51 2.83 -31.54
N SER A 255 14.73 2.91 -30.23
CA SER A 255 13.80 3.50 -29.25
C SER A 255 13.53 4.99 -29.48
N GLY A 256 14.36 5.66 -30.28
CA GLY A 256 14.29 7.11 -30.53
C GLY A 256 15.15 7.94 -29.58
N TYR A 257 15.96 7.30 -28.72
CA TYR A 257 16.84 7.96 -27.75
C TYR A 257 18.32 7.61 -28.01
N PRO A 258 19.20 8.61 -28.22
CA PRO A 258 20.62 8.37 -28.40
C PRO A 258 21.28 7.73 -27.17
N LEU A 259 22.33 6.92 -27.37
CA LEU A 259 23.07 6.26 -26.29
C LEU A 259 23.62 7.26 -25.26
N GLU A 260 24.02 8.45 -25.68
CA GLU A 260 24.44 9.53 -24.77
C GLU A 260 23.33 9.92 -23.79
N SER A 261 22.09 10.09 -24.27
CA SER A 261 20.93 10.39 -23.41
C SER A 261 20.64 9.24 -22.46
N GLN A 262 20.73 8.00 -22.96
CA GLN A 262 20.58 6.79 -22.16
C GLN A 262 21.64 6.68 -21.06
N LEU A 263 22.88 7.09 -21.32
CA LEU A 263 23.97 7.10 -20.35
C LEU A 263 23.75 8.20 -19.29
N ASN A 264 23.25 9.36 -19.68
CA ASN A 264 22.92 10.44 -18.75
C ASN A 264 21.85 10.01 -17.74
N LEU A 265 20.75 9.38 -18.21
CA LEU A 265 19.72 8.84 -17.32
C LEU A 265 20.28 7.75 -16.39
N TYR A 266 21.14 6.86 -16.89
CA TYR A 266 21.82 5.87 -16.06
C TYR A 266 22.61 6.53 -14.93
N ASN A 267 23.39 7.56 -15.24
CA ASN A 267 24.17 8.28 -14.23
C ASN A 267 23.27 8.95 -13.19
N GLU A 268 22.15 9.56 -13.61
CA GLU A 268 21.17 10.13 -12.68
C GLU A 268 20.59 9.07 -11.73
N ILE A 269 20.15 7.93 -12.26
CA ILE A 269 19.64 6.83 -11.44
C ILE A 269 20.72 6.29 -10.50
N LYS A 270 21.96 6.13 -10.98
CA LYS A 270 23.10 5.69 -10.17
C LYS A 270 23.44 6.64 -9.02
N HIS A 271 23.16 7.93 -9.18
CA HIS A 271 23.35 8.92 -8.11
C HIS A 271 22.26 8.85 -7.04
N VAL A 272 21.04 8.49 -7.40
CA VAL A 272 19.91 8.34 -6.46
C VAL A 272 19.96 6.99 -5.77
N PHE A 273 20.20 5.92 -6.53
CA PHE A 273 20.10 4.54 -6.07
C PHE A 273 21.41 4.05 -5.47
N LYS A 274 21.29 3.45 -4.28
CA LYS A 274 22.36 2.73 -3.58
C LYS A 274 22.39 1.25 -3.96
N THR A 275 21.30 0.74 -4.52
CA THR A 275 21.19 -0.64 -5.02
C THR A 275 22.16 -0.87 -6.19
N PRO A 276 22.86 -2.02 -6.23
CA PRO A 276 23.73 -2.37 -7.36
C PRO A 276 22.99 -2.33 -8.70
N ILE A 277 23.63 -1.75 -9.72
CA ILE A 277 23.07 -1.63 -11.07
C ILE A 277 23.89 -2.49 -12.03
N GLN A 278 23.23 -3.44 -12.70
CA GLN A 278 23.79 -4.20 -13.80
C GLN A 278 23.30 -3.59 -15.12
N CYS A 279 24.26 -3.08 -15.91
CA CYS A 279 23.98 -2.52 -17.22
C CYS A 279 23.78 -3.62 -18.26
N ILE A 280 22.84 -3.40 -19.17
CA ILE A 280 22.46 -4.34 -20.22
C ILE A 280 22.28 -3.58 -21.53
N PHE A 281 22.99 -3.98 -22.59
CA PHE A 281 22.79 -3.49 -23.95
C PHE A 281 21.87 -4.46 -24.70
N ASN A 282 20.64 -4.04 -24.94
CA ASN A 282 19.62 -4.78 -25.69
C ASN A 282 19.61 -4.37 -27.17
N LYS A 283 18.93 -5.17 -28.01
CA LYS A 283 18.79 -5.02 -29.46
C LYS A 283 20.13 -5.06 -30.20
N MET A 284 21.06 -5.87 -29.70
CA MET A 284 22.38 -6.04 -30.32
C MET A 284 22.31 -6.60 -31.74
N ASP A 285 21.23 -7.30 -32.08
CA ASP A 285 20.91 -7.81 -33.42
C ASP A 285 20.67 -6.70 -34.46
N LEU A 286 20.32 -5.49 -34.00
CA LEU A 286 20.02 -4.34 -34.86
C LEU A 286 21.18 -3.32 -34.92
N VAL A 287 22.32 -3.61 -34.29
CA VAL A 287 23.46 -2.68 -34.25
C VAL A 287 24.20 -2.69 -35.59
N GLU A 288 24.18 -1.55 -36.27
CA GLU A 288 24.91 -1.38 -37.53
C GLU A 288 26.39 -1.02 -37.31
N ASN A 289 26.68 -0.19 -36.30
CA ASN A 289 28.03 0.28 -35.99
C ASN A 289 28.50 -0.20 -34.62
N ILE A 290 29.17 -1.35 -34.61
CA ILE A 290 29.65 -1.97 -33.38
C ILE A 290 30.75 -1.15 -32.68
N GLU A 291 31.60 -0.44 -33.43
CA GLU A 291 32.68 0.38 -32.85
C GLU A 291 32.12 1.56 -32.05
N TYR A 292 31.07 2.22 -32.58
CA TYR A 292 30.37 3.29 -31.88
C TYR A 292 29.78 2.78 -30.55
N VAL A 293 29.06 1.66 -30.56
CA VAL A 293 28.45 1.08 -29.36
C VAL A 293 29.52 0.63 -28.36
N ASN A 294 30.62 0.03 -28.82
CA ASN A 294 31.74 -0.36 -27.98
C ASN A 294 32.35 0.82 -27.21
N GLY A 295 32.30 2.03 -27.78
CA GLY A 295 32.70 3.26 -27.09
C GLY A 295 31.91 3.53 -25.81
N TYR A 296 30.63 3.14 -25.74
CA TYR A 296 29.79 3.26 -24.54
C TYR A 296 29.88 2.05 -23.63
N ILE A 297 29.94 0.84 -24.20
CA ILE A 297 30.11 -0.41 -23.45
C ILE A 297 31.37 -0.34 -22.57
N ASN A 298 32.49 0.14 -23.13
CA ASN A 298 33.77 0.21 -22.43
C ASN A 298 33.81 1.24 -21.28
N GLN A 299 32.81 2.11 -21.17
CA GLN A 299 32.68 3.06 -20.06
C GLN A 299 32.00 2.43 -18.84
N LEU A 300 31.39 1.24 -19.01
CA LEU A 300 30.57 0.58 -18.00
C LEU A 300 31.27 -0.70 -17.52
N GLU A 301 31.05 -1.03 -16.25
CA GLU A 301 31.62 -2.22 -15.65
C GLU A 301 30.79 -3.45 -16.03
N SER A 302 31.42 -4.40 -16.73
CA SER A 302 30.85 -5.71 -17.10
C SER A 302 29.39 -5.66 -17.60
N PRO A 303 29.04 -4.82 -18.60
CA PRO A 303 27.70 -4.82 -19.18
C PRO A 303 27.39 -6.17 -19.83
N LEU A 304 26.11 -6.58 -19.79
CA LEU A 304 25.61 -7.73 -20.54
C LEU A 304 25.13 -7.30 -21.92
N MET A 305 25.28 -8.16 -22.92
CA MET A 305 24.84 -7.89 -24.30
C MET A 305 23.76 -8.89 -24.68
N LEU A 306 22.60 -8.40 -25.14
CA LEU A 306 21.47 -9.27 -25.40
C LEU A 306 20.61 -8.82 -26.58
N SER A 307 19.77 -9.75 -27.02
CA SER A 307 18.63 -9.47 -27.89
C SER A 307 17.40 -10.12 -27.26
N ALA A 308 16.61 -9.31 -26.55
CA ALA A 308 15.45 -9.80 -25.82
C ALA A 308 14.36 -10.36 -26.77
N SER A 309 14.22 -9.81 -27.98
CA SER A 309 13.28 -10.35 -28.98
C SER A 309 13.66 -11.77 -29.41
N GLU A 310 14.96 -12.03 -29.56
CA GLU A 310 15.50 -13.33 -29.99
C GLU A 310 15.80 -14.29 -28.81
N GLY A 311 15.63 -13.84 -27.56
CA GLY A 311 15.95 -14.61 -26.35
C GLY A 311 17.45 -14.81 -26.11
N ILE A 312 18.31 -14.14 -26.87
CA ILE A 312 19.78 -14.24 -26.76
C ILE A 312 20.24 -13.48 -25.52
N GLY A 313 21.09 -14.08 -24.68
CA GLY A 313 21.68 -13.45 -23.48
C GLY A 313 20.78 -13.49 -22.23
N VAL A 314 19.53 -13.96 -22.33
CA VAL A 314 18.59 -14.04 -21.19
C VAL A 314 19.13 -14.96 -20.07
N THR A 315 19.85 -16.03 -20.43
CA THR A 315 20.46 -16.95 -19.45
C THR A 315 21.54 -16.27 -18.60
N GLU A 316 22.21 -15.24 -19.11
CA GLU A 316 23.24 -14.50 -18.38
C GLU A 316 22.60 -13.64 -17.27
N ILE A 317 21.41 -13.09 -17.51
CA ILE A 317 20.64 -12.38 -16.48
C ILE A 317 20.24 -13.34 -15.37
N ILE A 318 19.77 -14.54 -15.72
CA ILE A 318 19.40 -15.55 -14.72
C ILE A 318 20.63 -15.94 -13.89
N ALA A 319 21.79 -16.15 -14.52
CA ALA A 319 23.04 -16.42 -13.82
C ALA A 319 23.44 -15.27 -12.88
N LYS A 320 23.25 -14.00 -13.31
CA LYS A 320 23.50 -12.83 -12.46
C LYS A 320 22.56 -12.77 -11.25
N MET A 321 21.29 -13.12 -11.44
CA MET A 321 20.33 -13.24 -10.34
C MET A 321 20.72 -14.35 -9.34
N GLU A 322 21.20 -15.51 -9.83
CA GLU A 322 21.71 -16.58 -8.98
C GLU A 322 22.94 -16.15 -8.18
N GLU A 323 23.88 -15.45 -8.81
CA GLU A 323 25.06 -14.89 -8.13
C GLU A 323 24.63 -13.96 -6.98
N PHE A 324 23.71 -13.04 -7.27
CA PHE A 324 23.23 -12.06 -6.29
C PHE A 324 22.48 -12.70 -5.13
N ASP A 325 21.62 -13.69 -5.41
CA ASP A 325 20.90 -14.46 -4.39
C ASP A 325 21.85 -15.22 -3.46
N ASN A 326 22.89 -15.83 -4.03
CA ASN A 326 23.92 -16.52 -3.25
C ASN A 326 24.73 -15.56 -2.36
N GLU A 327 25.04 -14.35 -2.84
CA GLU A 327 25.66 -13.32 -2.01
C GLU A 327 24.76 -12.84 -0.88
N LYS A 328 23.48 -12.60 -1.17
CA LYS A 328 22.47 -12.20 -0.18
C LYS A 328 22.38 -13.22 0.94
N LYS A 329 22.30 -14.52 0.61
CA LYS A 329 22.29 -15.64 1.56
C LYS A 329 23.56 -15.75 2.41
N LYS A 330 24.72 -15.27 1.94
CA LYS A 330 25.96 -15.24 2.72
C LYS A 330 26.01 -14.08 3.72
N ARG A 331 25.27 -13.00 3.46
CA ARG A 331 25.25 -11.78 4.30
C ARG A 331 24.16 -11.81 5.38
N SER A 332 23.13 -12.64 5.21
CA SER A 332 22.00 -12.84 6.13
C SER A 332 22.30 -13.85 7.24
#